data_AF-A0A662TTF9-F1
#
_entry.id   AF-A0A662TTF9-F1
#
_cell.length_a   1.000
_cell.length_b   1.000
_cell.length_c   1.000
_cell.angle_alpha   90.00
_cell.angle_beta   90.00
_cell.angle_gamma   90.00
#
_symmetry.space_group_name_H-M   'P 1'
#
loop_
_entity.id
_entity.type
_entity.pdbx_description
1 polymer ?
#
loop_
_entity_poly.entity_id
_entity_poly.type
_entity_poly.pdbx_seq_one_letter_code
_entity_poly.pdbx_strand_id
1 'polypeptide(L)'
;MSYEYLEDEDLVHEVELLSKQFKAISSQIEKLIALKAKNAVSDPVYRQILDETLRRRQFLEKKFQEVVVAINNRVKKLETEESQIAHELEIIKVKHEIGQLSSTMYEHQSAILQSQLDNLRKMRTNLITFLNEMKSASKKMAQFITQRPTLTPPTSQPPKPSTPPPQPSKTPPSPPTKLTQSQSINIPPISVKKKTSTKKCPKCGAENSPTAAYCTNCGARLI
;
A
#
# COMPACT_ATOMS: atom_id res chain seq x y z
N MET A 1 -3.28 -4.44 12.93
CA MET A 1 -4.73 -4.21 13.05
C MET A 1 -5.40 -5.25 12.18
N SER A 2 -6.39 -5.98 12.70
CA SER A 2 -7.16 -6.91 11.87
C SER A 2 -8.12 -6.09 11.01
N TYR A 3 -8.13 -6.32 9.70
CA TYR A 3 -9.05 -5.68 8.75
C TYR A 3 -10.51 -6.15 8.91
N GLU A 4 -10.74 -7.15 9.77
CA GLU A 4 -12.06 -7.75 10.02
C GLU A 4 -13.05 -6.82 10.75
N TYR A 5 -12.54 -5.80 11.44
CA TYR A 5 -13.36 -4.86 12.23
C TYR A 5 -13.55 -3.51 11.55
N LEU A 6 -13.07 -3.34 10.32
CA LEU A 6 -13.28 -2.09 9.59
C LEU A 6 -14.73 -1.96 9.17
N GLU A 7 -15.25 -0.73 9.26
CA GLU A 7 -16.49 -0.37 8.61
C GLU A 7 -16.34 -0.43 7.09
N ASP A 8 -17.45 -0.49 6.37
CA ASP A 8 -17.44 -0.66 4.92
C ASP A 8 -16.69 0.46 4.20
N GLU A 9 -16.88 1.70 4.67
CA GLU A 9 -16.20 2.88 4.13
C GLU A 9 -14.68 2.83 4.36
N ASP A 10 -14.25 2.40 5.55
CA ASP A 10 -12.84 2.26 5.88
C ASP A 10 -12.17 1.13 5.06
N LEU A 11 -12.89 0.04 4.84
CA LEU A 11 -12.41 -1.08 4.03
C LEU A 11 -12.22 -0.66 2.56
N VAL A 12 -13.17 0.11 2.01
CA VAL A 12 -13.06 0.69 0.66
C VAL A 12 -11.90 1.68 0.59
N HIS A 13 -11.71 2.52 1.60
CA HIS A 13 -10.60 3.46 1.66
C HIS A 13 -9.23 2.76 1.68
N GLU A 14 -9.08 1.71 2.50
CA GLU A 14 -7.84 0.94 2.57
C GLU A 14 -7.53 0.24 1.24
N VAL A 15 -8.55 -0.30 0.57
CA VAL A 15 -8.44 -0.86 -0.78
C VAL A 15 -7.90 0.18 -1.75
N GLU A 16 -8.45 1.40 -1.74
CA GLU A 16 -8.00 2.48 -2.62
C GLU A 16 -6.55 2.88 -2.33
N LEU A 17 -6.17 2.96 -1.04
CA LEU A 17 -4.81 3.27 -0.61
C LEU A 17 -3.81 2.21 -1.07
N LEU A 18 -4.12 0.92 -0.87
CA LEU A 18 -3.29 -0.19 -1.35
C LEU A 18 -3.16 -0.18 -2.87
N SER A 19 -4.25 0.06 -3.60
CA SER A 19 -4.26 0.20 -5.05
C SER A 19 -3.30 1.30 -5.53
N LYS A 20 -3.35 2.49 -4.91
CA LYS A 20 -2.43 3.59 -5.19
C LYS A 20 -0.97 3.21 -4.91
N GLN A 21 -0.70 2.53 -3.80
CA GLN A 21 0.65 2.09 -3.43
C GLN A 21 1.21 1.05 -4.41
N PHE A 22 0.40 0.09 -4.86
CA PHE A 22 0.81 -0.87 -5.89
C PHE A 22 1.14 -0.20 -7.23
N LYS A 23 0.32 0.76 -7.67
CA LYS A 23 0.58 1.55 -8.89
C LYS A 23 1.91 2.32 -8.77
N ALA A 24 2.18 2.93 -7.61
CA ALA A 24 3.42 3.65 -7.37
C ALA A 24 4.65 2.73 -7.44
N ILE A 25 4.61 1.56 -6.80
CA ILE A 25 5.70 0.57 -6.86
C ILE A 25 5.90 0.06 -8.30
N SER A 26 4.81 -0.23 -9.02
CA SER A 26 4.88 -0.68 -10.40
C SER A 26 5.60 0.35 -11.28
N SER A 27 5.21 1.63 -11.16
CA SER A 27 5.87 2.72 -11.90
C SER A 27 7.35 2.90 -11.52
N GLN A 28 7.71 2.70 -10.25
CA GLN A 28 9.11 2.74 -9.82
C GLN A 28 9.93 1.63 -10.47
N ILE A 29 9.40 0.40 -10.52
CA ILE A 29 10.06 -0.74 -11.16
C ILE A 29 10.26 -0.46 -12.65
N GLU A 30 9.23 0.01 -13.36
CA GLU A 30 9.31 0.35 -14.79
C GLU A 30 10.38 1.42 -15.07
N LYS A 31 10.40 2.49 -14.27
CA LYS A 31 11.43 3.55 -14.38
C LYS A 31 12.83 3.01 -14.14
N LEU A 32 13.01 2.15 -13.13
CA LEU A 32 14.29 1.56 -12.81
C LEU A 32 14.80 0.64 -13.93
N ILE A 33 13.91 -0.14 -14.55
CA ILE A 33 14.20 -0.97 -15.73
C ILE A 33 14.61 -0.08 -16.92
N ALA A 34 13.87 1.00 -17.17
CA ALA A 34 14.17 1.93 -18.26
C ALA A 34 15.53 2.64 -18.07
N LEU A 35 15.87 3.03 -16.84
CA LEU A 35 17.19 3.59 -16.52
C LEU A 35 18.31 2.57 -16.72
N LYS A 36 18.08 1.31 -16.36
CA LYS A 36 19.04 0.23 -16.59
C LYS A 36 19.27 -0.04 -18.07
N ALA A 37 18.21 -0.07 -18.88
CA ALA A 37 18.30 -0.24 -20.33
C ALA A 37 19.12 0.87 -21.02
N LYS A 38 19.11 2.08 -20.46
CA LYS A 38 19.90 3.22 -20.94
C LYS A 38 21.34 3.25 -20.39
N ASN A 39 21.75 2.25 -19.61
CA ASN A 39 23.02 2.23 -18.87
C ASN A 39 23.24 3.46 -17.97
N ALA A 40 22.16 4.12 -17.54
CA ALA A 40 22.23 5.31 -16.70
C ALA A 40 22.53 5.01 -15.21
N VAL A 41 22.48 3.72 -14.82
CA VAL A 41 22.68 3.25 -13.45
C VAL A 41 23.57 2.01 -13.47
N SER A 42 24.52 1.94 -12.54
CA SER A 42 25.40 0.77 -12.39
C SER A 42 24.64 -0.46 -11.88
N ASP A 43 25.10 -1.65 -12.25
CA ASP A 43 24.54 -2.93 -11.79
C ASP A 43 24.34 -3.05 -10.27
N PRO A 44 25.32 -2.70 -9.41
CA PRO A 44 25.12 -2.83 -7.96
C PRO A 44 24.01 -1.90 -7.44
N VAL A 45 23.93 -0.65 -7.94
CA VAL A 45 22.91 0.31 -7.53
C VAL A 45 21.53 -0.14 -8.01
N TYR A 46 21.42 -0.62 -9.27
CA TYR A 46 20.19 -1.16 -9.81
C TYR A 46 19.66 -2.32 -8.95
N ARG A 47 20.51 -3.31 -8.63
CA ARG A 47 20.12 -4.47 -7.80
C ARG A 47 19.66 -4.04 -6.42
N GLN A 48 20.38 -3.12 -5.77
CA GLN A 48 20.02 -2.63 -4.44
C GLN A 48 18.63 -1.97 -4.41
N ILE A 49 18.37 -1.01 -5.31
CA ILE A 49 17.08 -0.30 -5.35
C ILE A 49 15.95 -1.27 -5.72
N LEU A 50 16.23 -2.20 -6.63
CA LEU A 50 15.26 -3.20 -7.06
C LEU A 50 14.87 -4.14 -5.92
N ASP A 51 15.84 -4.65 -5.17
CA ASP A 51 15.60 -5.52 -4.02
C ASP A 51 14.80 -4.79 -2.93
N GLU A 52 15.11 -3.52 -2.66
CA GLU A 52 14.33 -2.68 -1.74
C GLU A 52 12.88 -2.51 -2.21
N THR A 53 12.69 -2.21 -3.50
CA THR A 53 11.36 -2.05 -4.12
C THR A 53 10.57 -3.36 -4.06
N LEU A 54 11.23 -4.50 -4.29
CA LEU A 54 10.63 -5.83 -4.19
C LEU A 54 10.24 -6.21 -2.76
N ARG A 55 11.05 -5.85 -1.75
CA ARG A 55 10.67 -6.05 -0.34
C ARG A 55 9.43 -5.25 0.02
N ARG A 56 9.37 -3.99 -0.40
CA ARG A 56 8.18 -3.14 -0.20
C ARG A 56 6.95 -3.74 -0.88
N ARG A 57 7.10 -4.23 -2.10
CA ARG A 57 6.03 -4.95 -2.81
C ARG A 57 5.54 -6.16 -2.02
N GLN A 58 6.44 -7.01 -1.54
CA GLN A 58 6.08 -8.20 -0.78
C GLN A 58 5.31 -7.86 0.51
N PHE A 59 5.67 -6.76 1.16
CA PHE A 59 4.94 -6.25 2.31
C PHE A 59 3.50 -5.82 1.94
N LEU A 60 3.33 -5.07 0.84
CA LEU A 60 2.00 -4.70 0.35
C LEU A 60 1.16 -5.91 -0.07
N GLU A 61 1.79 -6.92 -0.67
CA GLU A 61 1.09 -8.15 -1.06
C GLU A 61 0.50 -8.86 0.15
N LYS A 62 1.23 -8.92 1.28
CA LYS A 62 0.69 -9.49 2.52
C LYS A 62 -0.54 -8.72 3.02
N LYS A 63 -0.44 -7.39 3.08
CA LYS A 63 -1.57 -6.52 3.44
C LYS A 63 -2.76 -6.72 2.51
N PHE A 64 -2.50 -6.82 1.21
CA PHE A 64 -3.53 -7.07 0.22
C PHE A 64 -4.25 -8.39 0.47
N GLN A 65 -3.53 -9.47 0.77
CA GLN A 65 -4.17 -10.75 1.10
C GLN A 65 -5.05 -10.64 2.36
N GLU A 66 -4.62 -9.91 3.39
CA GLU A 66 -5.43 -9.66 4.59
C GLU A 66 -6.72 -8.88 4.25
N VAL A 67 -6.62 -7.84 3.43
CA VAL A 67 -7.78 -7.07 2.95
C VAL A 67 -8.70 -7.92 2.08
N VAL A 68 -8.17 -8.80 1.23
CA VAL A 68 -8.97 -9.74 0.42
C VAL A 68 -9.78 -10.67 1.32
N VAL A 69 -9.19 -11.20 2.39
CA VAL A 69 -9.91 -12.03 3.36
C VAL A 69 -11.03 -11.22 4.03
N ALA A 70 -10.75 -10.00 4.48
CA ALA A 70 -11.75 -9.13 5.10
C ALA A 70 -12.93 -8.82 4.15
N ILE A 71 -12.65 -8.47 2.89
CA ILE A 71 -13.69 -8.23 1.88
C ILE A 71 -14.54 -9.48 1.65
N ASN A 72 -13.91 -10.66 1.50
CA ASN A 72 -14.67 -11.90 1.30
C ASN A 72 -15.58 -12.21 2.50
N ASN A 73 -15.09 -11.98 3.73
CA ASN A 73 -15.91 -12.15 4.93
C ASN A 73 -17.08 -11.16 4.94
N ARG A 74 -16.85 -9.90 4.57
CA ARG A 74 -17.92 -8.90 4.47
C ARG A 74 -18.94 -9.25 3.39
N VAL A 75 -18.50 -9.72 2.22
CA VAL A 75 -19.38 -10.18 1.14
C VAL A 75 -20.30 -11.31 1.62
N LYS A 76 -19.76 -12.32 2.32
CA LYS A 76 -20.58 -13.40 2.90
C LYS A 76 -21.59 -12.90 3.93
N LYS A 77 -21.19 -11.92 4.75
CA LYS A 77 -22.10 -11.28 5.71
C LYS A 77 -23.24 -10.56 5.00
N LEU A 78 -22.93 -9.79 3.95
CA LEU A 78 -23.93 -9.12 3.11
C LEU A 78 -24.88 -10.12 2.45
N GLU A 79 -24.39 -11.26 1.94
CA GLU A 79 -25.25 -12.33 1.38
C GLU A 79 -26.21 -12.92 2.42
N THR A 80 -25.76 -13.04 3.67
CA THR A 80 -26.60 -13.51 4.77
C THR A 80 -27.69 -12.47 5.12
N GLU A 81 -27.32 -11.19 5.21
CA GLU A 81 -28.25 -10.08 5.44
C GLU A 81 -29.28 -9.97 4.29
N GLU A 82 -28.84 -10.09 3.02
CA GLU A 82 -29.73 -10.14 1.85
C GLU A 82 -30.75 -11.28 1.96
N SER A 83 -30.31 -12.47 2.39
CA SER A 83 -31.19 -13.63 2.55
C SER A 83 -32.23 -13.42 3.67
N GLN A 84 -31.83 -12.76 4.76
CA GLN A 84 -32.73 -12.42 5.87
C GLN A 84 -33.82 -11.44 5.41
N ILE A 85 -33.44 -10.35 4.74
CA ILE A 85 -34.40 -9.36 4.22
C ILE A 85 -35.33 -9.99 3.17
N ALA A 86 -34.80 -10.86 2.30
CA ALA A 86 -35.61 -11.58 1.32
C ALA A 86 -36.68 -12.47 1.99
N HIS A 87 -36.33 -13.15 3.07
CA HIS A 87 -37.27 -13.94 3.86
C HIS A 87 -38.31 -13.06 4.58
N GLU A 88 -37.91 -11.90 5.10
CA GLU A 88 -38.86 -10.93 5.68
C GLU A 88 -39.85 -10.40 4.65
N LEU A 89 -39.39 -10.10 3.43
CA LEU A 89 -40.24 -9.72 2.30
C LEU A 89 -41.27 -10.81 1.98
N GLU A 90 -40.88 -12.08 2.03
CA GLU A 90 -41.79 -13.21 1.83
C GLU A 90 -42.83 -13.30 2.96
N ILE A 91 -42.42 -13.15 4.22
CA ILE A 91 -43.34 -13.13 5.36
C ILE A 91 -44.39 -12.02 5.22
N ILE A 92 -43.98 -10.78 4.93
CA ILE A 92 -44.94 -9.67 4.83
C ILE A 92 -45.90 -9.86 3.65
N LYS A 93 -45.43 -10.48 2.56
CA LYS A 93 -46.27 -10.81 1.41
C LYS A 93 -47.33 -11.83 1.79
N VAL A 94 -46.94 -12.92 2.46
CA VAL A 94 -47.89 -13.93 2.95
C VAL A 94 -48.90 -13.31 3.92
N LYS A 95 -48.44 -12.48 4.87
CA LYS A 95 -49.33 -11.75 5.81
C LYS A 95 -50.36 -10.89 5.10
N HIS A 96 -49.96 -10.22 4.02
CA HIS A 96 -50.87 -9.44 3.18
C HIS A 96 -51.89 -10.33 2.46
N GLU A 97 -51.46 -11.43 1.86
CA GLU A 97 -52.34 -12.36 1.12
C GLU A 97 -53.40 -13.02 2.03
N ILE A 98 -53.08 -13.29 3.30
CA ILE A 98 -54.04 -13.84 4.28
C ILE A 98 -54.87 -12.77 5.00
N GLY A 99 -54.75 -11.49 4.60
CA GLY A 99 -55.50 -10.38 5.18
C GLY A 99 -55.06 -9.94 6.58
N GLN A 100 -53.90 -10.39 7.06
CA GLN A 100 -53.31 -9.95 8.34
C GLN A 100 -52.60 -8.58 8.25
N LEU A 101 -52.33 -8.09 7.04
CA LEU A 101 -51.69 -6.81 6.79
C LEU A 101 -52.50 -6.01 5.77
N SER A 102 -52.78 -4.73 6.05
CA SER A 102 -53.47 -3.88 5.07
C SER A 102 -52.58 -3.62 3.85
N SER A 103 -53.19 -3.40 2.69
CA SER A 103 -52.46 -3.07 1.45
C SER A 103 -51.54 -1.85 1.62
N THR A 104 -52.00 -0.81 2.31
CA THR A 104 -51.18 0.38 2.60
C THR A 104 -49.95 0.08 3.46
N MET A 105 -50.09 -0.78 4.48
CA MET A 105 -48.99 -1.18 5.35
C MET A 105 -48.02 -2.12 4.63
N TYR A 106 -48.54 -3.03 3.80
CA TYR A 106 -47.73 -3.90 2.96
C TYR A 106 -46.88 -3.09 1.98
N GLU A 107 -47.47 -2.15 1.24
CA GLU A 107 -46.75 -1.27 0.31
C GLU A 107 -45.65 -0.49 1.03
N HIS A 108 -45.95 0.07 2.19
CA HIS A 108 -44.96 0.82 2.96
C HIS A 108 -43.80 -0.06 3.48
N GLN A 109 -44.11 -1.20 4.11
CA GLN A 109 -43.08 -2.10 4.65
C GLN A 109 -42.25 -2.75 3.55
N SER A 110 -42.89 -3.19 2.47
CA SER A 110 -42.19 -3.78 1.32
C SER A 110 -41.26 -2.78 0.65
N ALA A 111 -41.68 -1.51 0.49
CA ALA A 111 -40.81 -0.48 -0.08
C ALA A 111 -39.55 -0.23 0.76
N ILE A 112 -39.67 -0.23 2.09
CA ILE A 112 -38.52 -0.07 3.01
C ILE A 112 -37.54 -1.23 2.87
N LEU A 113 -38.03 -2.47 3.00
CA LEU A 113 -37.20 -3.67 2.91
C LEU A 113 -36.56 -3.81 1.52
N GLN A 114 -37.30 -3.47 0.47
CA GLN A 114 -36.79 -3.50 -0.91
C GLN A 114 -35.64 -2.49 -1.09
N SER A 115 -35.79 -1.28 -0.58
CA SER A 115 -34.73 -0.26 -0.60
C SER A 115 -33.48 -0.72 0.16
N GLN A 116 -33.66 -1.35 1.34
CA GLN A 116 -32.54 -1.93 2.09
C GLN A 116 -31.84 -3.04 1.31
N LEU A 117 -32.59 -3.94 0.69
CA LEU A 117 -32.06 -5.04 -0.13
C LEU A 117 -31.25 -4.52 -1.33
N ASP A 118 -31.75 -3.48 -2.01
CA ASP A 118 -31.06 -2.87 -3.14
C ASP A 118 -29.75 -2.19 -2.71
N ASN A 119 -29.73 -1.55 -1.53
CA ASN A 119 -28.51 -0.96 -0.96
C ASN A 119 -27.46 -2.04 -0.63
N LEU A 120 -27.86 -3.15 0.01
CA LEU A 120 -26.94 -4.25 0.32
C LEU A 120 -26.37 -4.89 -0.96
N ARG A 121 -27.23 -5.13 -1.95
CA ARG A 121 -26.82 -5.69 -3.25
C ARG A 121 -25.83 -4.78 -3.97
N LYS A 122 -26.07 -3.47 -3.94
CA LYS A 122 -25.16 -2.47 -4.51
C LYS A 122 -23.81 -2.50 -3.81
N MET A 123 -23.80 -2.50 -2.48
CA MET A 123 -22.57 -2.57 -1.68
C MET A 123 -21.78 -3.84 -1.96
N ARG A 124 -22.44 -5.01 -1.96
CA ARG A 124 -21.83 -6.30 -2.30
C ARG A 124 -21.18 -6.26 -3.69
N THR A 125 -21.92 -5.76 -4.68
CA THR A 125 -21.44 -5.65 -6.06
C THR A 125 -20.22 -4.74 -6.17
N ASN A 126 -20.23 -3.61 -5.46
CA ASN A 126 -19.09 -2.69 -5.41
C ASN A 126 -17.85 -3.38 -4.83
N LEU A 127 -17.98 -4.06 -3.68
CA LEU A 127 -16.88 -4.78 -3.03
C LEU A 127 -16.29 -5.88 -3.94
N ILE A 128 -17.14 -6.67 -4.59
CA ILE A 128 -16.70 -7.71 -5.54
C ILE A 128 -15.95 -7.09 -6.73
N THR A 129 -16.47 -6.00 -7.28
CA THR A 129 -15.85 -5.29 -8.40
C THR A 129 -14.46 -4.79 -8.02
N PHE A 130 -14.34 -4.10 -6.88
CA PHE A 130 -13.05 -3.64 -6.36
C PHE A 130 -12.06 -4.78 -6.13
N LEU A 131 -12.51 -5.88 -5.54
CA LEU A 131 -11.66 -7.05 -5.29
C LEU A 131 -11.13 -7.65 -6.61
N ASN A 132 -11.95 -7.71 -7.65
CA ASN A 132 -11.53 -8.19 -8.96
C ASN A 132 -10.53 -7.26 -9.64
N GLU A 133 -10.74 -5.94 -9.56
CA GLU A 133 -9.80 -4.94 -10.07
C GLU A 133 -8.44 -5.04 -9.37
N MET A 134 -8.43 -5.14 -8.04
CA MET A 134 -7.19 -5.28 -7.28
C MET A 134 -6.47 -6.60 -7.59
N LYS A 135 -7.18 -7.72 -7.68
CA LYS A 135 -6.59 -9.01 -8.07
C LYS A 135 -5.94 -8.93 -9.45
N SER A 136 -6.60 -8.25 -10.40
CA SER A 136 -6.02 -8.01 -11.73
C SER A 136 -4.76 -7.16 -11.66
N ALA A 137 -4.76 -6.08 -10.86
CA ALA A 137 -3.60 -5.21 -10.67
C ALA A 137 -2.42 -5.96 -10.04
N SER A 138 -2.64 -6.75 -8.98
CA SER A 138 -1.60 -7.58 -8.35
C SER A 138 -1.04 -8.62 -9.34
N LYS A 139 -1.90 -9.27 -10.13
CA LYS A 139 -1.48 -10.25 -11.15
C LYS A 139 -0.62 -9.62 -12.23
N LYS A 140 -1.01 -8.46 -12.78
CA LYS A 140 -0.20 -7.71 -13.76
C LYS A 140 1.18 -7.40 -13.18
N MET A 141 1.24 -6.96 -11.92
CA MET A 141 2.49 -6.66 -11.26
C MET A 141 3.36 -7.91 -11.04
N ALA A 142 2.78 -9.09 -10.78
CA ALA A 142 3.51 -10.36 -10.69
C ALA A 142 4.16 -10.79 -12.02
N GLN A 143 3.50 -10.51 -13.15
CA GLN A 143 4.02 -10.85 -14.48
C GLN A 143 5.31 -10.10 -14.83
N PHE A 144 5.47 -8.85 -14.38
CA PHE A 144 6.70 -8.09 -14.60
C PHE A 144 7.95 -8.69 -13.94
N ILE A 145 7.79 -9.42 -12.82
CA ILE A 145 8.93 -10.08 -12.16
C ILE A 145 9.32 -11.35 -12.91
N THR A 146 8.34 -12.13 -13.35
CA THR A 146 8.56 -13.44 -13.98
C THR A 146 9.12 -13.32 -15.40
N GLN A 147 8.79 -12.25 -16.11
CA GLN A 147 9.33 -11.99 -17.47
C GLN A 147 10.72 -11.34 -17.49
N ARG A 148 11.47 -11.35 -16.39
CA ARG A 148 12.86 -10.86 -16.45
C ARG A 148 13.65 -11.69 -17.45
N PRO A 149 14.31 -11.07 -18.45
CA PRO A 149 15.38 -11.73 -19.18
C PRO A 149 16.37 -12.19 -18.11
N THR A 150 16.57 -13.49 -17.99
CA THR A 150 17.71 -14.04 -17.27
C THR A 150 18.93 -13.41 -17.90
N LEU A 151 19.50 -12.40 -17.23
CA LEU A 151 20.84 -11.95 -17.52
C LEU A 151 21.70 -13.18 -17.31
N THR A 152 22.04 -13.87 -18.41
CA THR A 152 22.93 -15.00 -18.42
C THR A 152 24.13 -14.61 -17.56
N PRO A 153 24.47 -15.38 -16.50
CA PRO A 153 25.64 -15.08 -15.70
C PRO A 153 26.81 -14.92 -16.68
N PRO A 154 27.62 -13.84 -16.56
CA PRO A 154 28.78 -13.68 -17.43
C PRO A 154 29.55 -14.99 -17.34
N THR A 155 29.63 -15.70 -18.47
CA THR A 155 30.38 -16.94 -18.57
C THR A 155 31.78 -16.60 -18.12
N SER A 156 32.13 -17.05 -16.92
CA SER A 156 33.47 -17.02 -16.36
C SER A 156 34.33 -17.88 -17.28
N GLN A 157 34.85 -17.30 -18.37
CA GLN A 157 35.93 -17.94 -19.08
C GLN A 157 37.08 -18.09 -18.07
N PRO A 158 37.57 -19.32 -17.83
CA PRO A 158 38.70 -19.52 -16.93
C PRO A 158 39.88 -18.70 -17.45
N PRO A 159 40.54 -17.90 -16.59
CA PRO A 159 41.69 -17.11 -17.00
C PRO A 159 42.78 -18.05 -17.52
N LYS A 160 43.27 -17.73 -18.73
CA LYS A 160 44.41 -18.39 -19.36
C LYS A 160 45.62 -18.32 -18.41
N PRO A 161 46.37 -19.43 -18.18
CA PRO A 161 47.47 -19.44 -17.23
C PRO A 161 48.56 -18.48 -17.73
N SER A 162 48.84 -17.45 -16.95
CA SER A 162 49.94 -16.52 -17.16
C SER A 162 50.98 -16.79 -16.07
N THR A 163 52.22 -16.99 -16.50
CA THR A 163 53.45 -17.30 -15.76
C THR A 163 53.75 -16.39 -14.55
N PRO A 164 54.43 -16.92 -13.49
CA PRO A 164 55.03 -16.12 -12.40
C PRO A 164 56.42 -15.58 -12.83
N PRO A 165 56.98 -14.45 -12.29
CA PRO A 165 57.46 -14.32 -10.88
C PRO A 165 57.48 -12.83 -10.38
N PRO A 166 58.33 -12.39 -9.42
CA PRO A 166 58.37 -12.66 -7.97
C PRO A 166 58.05 -11.41 -7.08
N GLN A 167 57.76 -11.68 -5.81
CA GLN A 167 57.68 -10.81 -4.61
C GLN A 167 58.98 -9.99 -4.32
N PRO A 168 59.13 -9.20 -3.21
CA PRO A 168 58.21 -8.37 -2.39
C PRO A 168 58.83 -6.99 -1.95
N SER A 169 58.05 -6.03 -1.41
CA SER A 169 58.50 -4.96 -0.46
C SER A 169 57.24 -4.28 0.15
N LYS A 170 56.90 -4.43 1.45
CA LYS A 170 57.29 -3.60 2.64
C LYS A 170 57.22 -2.08 2.32
N THR A 171 56.50 -1.17 2.97
CA THR A 171 55.99 -1.00 4.37
C THR A 171 55.02 0.21 4.42
N PRO A 172 54.16 0.38 5.47
CA PRO A 172 53.27 1.55 5.73
C PRO A 172 53.85 2.49 6.85
N PRO A 173 53.17 3.48 7.53
CA PRO A 173 51.87 4.19 7.36
C PRO A 173 51.84 5.76 7.59
N SER A 174 50.69 6.42 7.31
CA SER A 174 50.05 7.59 8.04
C SER A 174 50.62 9.05 7.99
N PRO A 175 49.89 10.13 8.39
CA PRO A 175 48.45 10.52 8.30
C PRO A 175 48.23 12.06 7.97
N PRO A 176 47.19 12.80 8.47
CA PRO A 176 46.12 13.45 7.68
C PRO A 176 46.16 15.00 7.65
N THR A 177 45.42 15.68 6.75
CA THR A 177 45.21 17.15 6.84
C THR A 177 43.90 17.64 6.20
N LYS A 178 43.04 18.18 7.08
CA LYS A 178 42.12 19.34 6.98
C LYS A 178 40.82 19.30 6.14
N LEU A 179 39.72 19.23 6.90
CA LEU A 179 38.66 20.25 7.04
C LEU A 179 38.70 21.47 6.08
N THR A 180 37.61 21.70 5.36
CA THR A 180 37.10 23.02 4.90
C THR A 180 35.59 22.87 4.66
N GLN A 181 34.75 23.34 5.60
CA GLN A 181 33.88 24.53 5.50
C GLN A 181 32.94 24.54 4.27
N SER A 182 31.65 24.28 4.46
CA SER A 182 30.60 25.25 4.84
C SER A 182 30.25 26.23 3.72
N GLN A 183 29.12 26.03 3.03
CA GLN A 183 28.40 27.11 2.36
C GLN A 183 26.90 27.01 2.61
N SER A 184 26.44 27.97 3.41
CA SER A 184 25.05 28.40 3.58
C SER A 184 24.52 29.00 2.28
N ILE A 185 23.29 28.64 1.91
CA ILE A 185 22.49 29.47 1.00
C ILE A 185 21.27 29.94 1.79
N ASN A 186 21.23 31.27 1.90
CA ASN A 186 20.26 32.09 2.59
C ASN A 186 19.18 32.49 1.58
N ILE A 187 17.91 32.18 1.82
CA ILE A 187 16.77 32.76 1.08
C ILE A 187 15.70 33.18 2.12
N PRO A 188 15.38 34.48 2.23
CA PRO A 188 14.31 35.01 3.08
C PRO A 188 12.90 34.87 2.47
N PRO A 189 11.82 35.12 3.25
CA PRO A 189 10.66 34.25 3.29
C PRO A 189 9.41 34.81 2.57
N ILE A 190 8.58 33.90 2.05
CA ILE A 190 7.19 34.21 1.68
C ILE A 190 6.27 33.81 2.84
N SER A 191 5.60 34.84 3.37
CA SER A 191 4.62 34.77 4.46
C SER A 191 3.31 34.13 4.02
N VAL A 192 2.87 33.08 4.71
CA VAL A 192 1.43 32.79 4.90
C VAL A 192 1.22 32.45 6.37
N LYS A 193 0.65 33.40 7.11
CA LYS A 193 0.28 33.26 8.52
C LYS A 193 -0.89 32.28 8.66
N LYS A 194 -0.61 31.07 9.16
CA LYS A 194 -1.57 30.27 9.94
C LYS A 194 -0.87 29.96 11.26
N LYS A 195 -1.36 30.51 12.37
CA LYS A 195 -0.83 30.22 13.71
C LYS A 195 -1.13 28.76 14.04
N THR A 196 -0.25 27.86 13.63
CA THR A 196 -0.18 26.47 14.08
C THR A 196 0.86 26.44 15.19
N SER A 197 0.43 26.24 16.42
CA SER A 197 1.31 25.98 17.56
C SER A 197 2.08 24.68 17.33
N THR A 198 3.32 24.72 16.86
CA THR A 198 4.17 23.53 16.76
C THR A 198 4.88 23.27 18.09
N LYS A 199 4.99 21.99 18.50
CA LYS A 199 5.75 21.60 19.69
C LYS A 199 7.09 20.96 19.29
N LYS A 200 8.15 21.30 20.01
CA LYS A 200 9.50 20.78 19.76
C LYS A 200 9.75 19.55 20.61
N CYS A 201 10.35 18.53 20.00
CA CYS A 201 10.70 17.32 20.73
C CYS A 201 11.84 17.59 21.72
N PRO A 202 11.70 17.27 23.01
CA PRO A 202 12.77 17.50 23.99
C PRO A 202 13.99 16.59 23.77
N LYS A 203 13.83 15.47 23.05
CA LYS A 203 14.91 14.49 22.81
C LYS A 203 15.77 14.81 21.58
N CYS A 204 15.19 15.37 20.52
CA CYS A 204 15.89 15.56 19.24
C CYS A 204 15.69 16.93 18.59
N GLY A 205 14.88 17.83 19.19
CA GLY A 205 14.64 19.17 18.67
C GLY A 205 13.69 19.24 17.45
N ALA A 206 13.21 18.12 16.93
CA ALA A 206 12.31 18.10 15.79
C ALA A 206 10.97 18.80 16.08
N GLU A 207 10.48 19.58 15.12
CA GLU A 207 9.17 20.23 15.17
C GLU A 207 8.07 19.22 14.83
N ASN A 208 7.06 19.14 15.69
CA ASN A 208 5.95 18.22 15.55
C ASN A 208 4.62 18.96 15.67
N SER A 209 3.56 18.36 15.11
CA SER A 209 2.18 18.85 15.24
C SER A 209 1.81 19.03 16.72
N PRO A 210 1.02 20.07 17.10
CA PRO A 210 0.54 20.24 18.47
C PRO A 210 -0.20 19.01 19.00
N THR A 211 -0.91 18.31 18.11
CA THR A 211 -1.71 17.11 18.44
C THR A 211 -0.91 15.81 18.44
N ALA A 212 0.38 15.81 18.07
CA ALA A 212 1.17 14.59 17.99
C ALA A 212 1.52 14.05 19.39
N ALA A 213 1.10 12.83 19.74
CA ALA A 213 1.48 12.21 21.03
C ALA A 213 2.97 11.81 21.11
N TYR A 214 3.59 11.55 19.95
CA TYR A 214 4.96 11.08 19.82
C TYR A 214 5.71 11.85 18.73
N CYS A 215 7.03 11.94 18.87
CA CYS A 215 7.91 12.56 17.89
C CYS A 215 8.00 11.70 16.62
N THR A 216 7.70 12.31 15.49
CA THR A 216 7.79 11.68 14.16
C THR A 216 9.22 11.33 13.75
N ASN A 217 10.23 12.00 14.33
CA ASN A 217 11.63 11.75 14.02
C ASN A 217 12.27 10.66 14.91
N CYS A 218 12.02 10.69 16.23
CA CYS A 218 12.73 9.81 17.18
C CYS A 218 11.85 8.93 18.06
N GLY A 219 10.52 9.01 17.91
CA GLY A 219 9.56 8.20 18.67
C GLY A 219 9.37 8.60 20.14
N ALA A 220 10.07 9.62 20.64
CA ALA A 220 9.92 10.08 22.02
C ALA A 220 8.52 10.68 22.27
N ARG A 221 7.95 10.44 23.45
CA ARG A 221 6.67 11.01 23.86
C ARG A 221 6.79 12.54 23.99
N LEU A 222 5.83 13.26 23.42
CA LEU A 222 5.79 14.72 23.45
C LEU A 222 4.87 15.16 24.59
N ILE A 223 5.45 15.27 25.78
CA ILE A 223 4.85 15.87 26.99
C ILE A 223 4.71 17.38 26.85
#